data_AF-A0A2H5YCG4-F1
#
_entry.id   AF-A0A2H5YCG4-F1
#
_cell.length_a   1.000
_cell.length_b   1.000
_cell.length_c   1.000
_cell.angle_alpha   90.00
_cell.angle_beta   90.00
_cell.angle_gamma   90.00
#
_symmetry.space_group_name_H-M   'P 1'
#
loop_
_entity.id
_entity.type
_entity.pdbx_description
1 polymer ?
#
loop_
_entity_poly.entity_id
_entity_poly.type
_entity_poly.pdbx_seq_one_letter_code
_entity_poly.pdbx_strand_id
1 'polypeptide(L)'
;MRPLHIFFDMDYTILGMDGSLRPGVQEVFQRLRQDGHTIHIWSGMGVRWGEVRSNGLANLVAGVYEKPLQDYRLAVQRMVERGEIPRFPDLVVDDYPEIVSALGGIVVRPYFWPNPNDREMERVYQIICDLSTNGHSPDQAFRRPAT
;
A
#
# COMPACT_ATOMS: atom_id res chain seq x y z
N MET A 1 0.95 -6.23 -18.22
CA MET A 1 0.36 -5.69 -16.98
C MET A 1 0.13 -4.20 -17.13
N ARG A 2 -1.02 -3.70 -16.70
CA ARG A 2 -1.30 -2.25 -16.64
C ARG A 2 -0.53 -1.64 -15.46
N PRO A 3 0.26 -0.57 -15.66
CA PRO A 3 0.88 0.18 -14.56
C PRO A 3 -0.16 0.67 -13.55
N LEU A 4 0.20 0.67 -12.26
CA LEU A 4 -0.67 1.08 -11.16
C LEU A 4 0.11 2.00 -10.22
N HIS A 5 -0.57 2.97 -9.62
CA HIS A 5 -0.08 3.73 -8.47
C HIS A 5 -0.65 3.14 -7.19
N ILE A 6 0.20 2.47 -6.44
CA ILE A 6 -0.16 1.64 -5.30
C ILE A 6 0.28 2.36 -4.04
N PHE A 7 -0.67 2.61 -3.14
CA PHE A 7 -0.44 3.28 -1.87
C PHE A 7 -0.43 2.23 -0.77
N PHE A 8 0.72 2.04 -0.14
CA PHE A 8 0.90 1.14 0.98
C PHE A 8 0.80 1.92 2.28
N ASP A 9 -0.08 1.45 3.16
CA ASP A 9 0.00 1.79 4.56
C ASP A 9 1.32 1.32 5.19
N MET A 10 1.66 1.93 6.32
CA MET A 10 2.91 1.71 7.01
C MET A 10 2.79 0.77 8.21
N ASP A 11 2.08 1.23 9.25
CA ASP A 11 2.04 0.59 10.55
C ASP A 11 1.14 -0.65 10.50
N TYR A 12 1.67 -1.81 10.91
CA TYR A 12 1.00 -3.11 10.82
C TYR A 12 0.71 -3.61 9.41
N THR A 13 0.95 -2.81 8.37
CA THR A 13 0.94 -3.25 6.97
C THR A 13 2.32 -3.72 6.52
N ILE A 14 3.33 -2.84 6.54
CA ILE A 14 4.72 -3.15 6.18
C ILE A 14 5.68 -3.09 7.37
N LEU A 15 5.33 -2.44 8.48
CA LEU A 15 6.14 -2.39 9.71
C LEU A 15 5.42 -3.02 10.89
N GLY A 16 6.19 -3.72 11.74
CA GLY A 16 5.75 -4.21 13.04
C GLY A 16 5.71 -3.12 14.10
N MET A 17 5.14 -3.45 15.26
CA MET A 17 5.10 -2.54 16.42
C MET A 17 6.50 -2.13 16.89
N ASP A 18 7.48 -3.02 16.72
CA ASP A 18 8.90 -2.81 17.04
C ASP A 18 9.69 -2.12 15.91
N GLY A 19 9.00 -1.69 14.83
CA GLY A 19 9.62 -1.10 13.65
C GLY A 19 10.29 -2.12 12.72
N SER A 20 10.14 -3.42 12.98
CA SER A 20 10.64 -4.47 12.08
C SER A 20 9.94 -4.43 10.73
N LEU A 21 10.69 -4.65 9.65
CA LEU A 21 10.12 -4.74 8.31
C LEU A 21 9.44 -6.10 8.10
N ARG A 22 8.21 -6.08 7.60
CA ARG A 22 7.48 -7.30 7.24
C ARG A 22 8.26 -8.10 6.20
N PRO A 23 8.35 -9.44 6.34
CA PRO A 23 9.04 -10.27 5.37
C PRO A 23 8.50 -10.07 3.95
N GLY A 24 9.42 -10.00 2.99
CA GLY A 24 9.09 -9.86 1.57
C GLY A 24 8.83 -8.43 1.08
N VAL A 25 8.72 -7.41 1.95
CA VAL A 25 8.43 -6.03 1.49
C VAL A 25 9.46 -5.54 0.46
N GLN A 26 10.76 -5.67 0.74
CA GLN A 26 11.80 -5.23 -0.19
C GLN A 26 11.73 -5.95 -1.54
N GLU A 27 11.61 -7.28 -1.52
CA GLU A 27 11.55 -8.11 -2.74
C GLU A 27 10.29 -7.81 -3.57
N VAL A 28 9.13 -7.72 -2.92
CA VAL A 28 7.87 -7.41 -3.58
C VAL A 28 7.90 -5.99 -4.15
N PHE A 29 8.43 -5.01 -3.44
CA PHE A 29 8.54 -3.65 -3.96
C PHE A 29 9.47 -3.58 -5.19
N GLN A 30 10.57 -4.33 -5.18
CA GLN A 30 11.45 -4.44 -6.35
C GLN A 30 10.72 -5.06 -7.55
N ARG A 31 10.02 -6.18 -7.35
CA ARG A 31 9.25 -6.85 -8.41
C ARG A 31 8.14 -5.95 -8.96
N LEU A 32 7.37 -5.31 -8.08
CA LEU A 32 6.31 -4.38 -8.50
C LEU A 32 6.85 -3.22 -9.34
N ARG A 33 8.02 -2.67 -9.00
CA ARG A 33 8.67 -1.64 -9.84
C ARG A 33 9.13 -2.18 -11.18
N GLN A 34 9.72 -3.37 -11.21
CA GLN A 34 10.15 -4.03 -12.44
C GLN A 34 8.95 -4.29 -13.37
N ASP A 35 7.79 -4.60 -12.80
CA ASP A 35 6.52 -4.77 -13.50
C ASP A 35 5.88 -3.45 -13.96
N GLY A 36 6.51 -2.30 -13.62
CA GLY A 36 6.10 -0.96 -14.05
C GLY A 36 5.14 -0.25 -13.10
N HIS A 37 4.90 -0.78 -11.90
CA HIS A 37 4.08 -0.12 -10.88
C HIS A 37 4.84 1.00 -10.16
N THR A 38 4.09 2.00 -9.70
CA THR A 38 4.61 3.10 -8.89
C THR A 38 4.13 2.92 -7.45
N ILE A 39 5.07 2.89 -6.51
CA ILE A 39 4.80 2.60 -5.10
C ILE A 39 4.86 3.90 -4.29
N HIS A 40 3.88 4.13 -3.44
CA HIS A 40 3.81 5.26 -2.50
C HIS A 40 3.63 4.73 -1.08
N ILE A 41 4.27 5.35 -0.10
CA ILE A 41 4.01 5.11 1.32
C ILE A 41 3.00 6.11 1.82
N TRP A 42 2.03 5.64 2.60
CA TRP A 42 0.91 6.45 3.03
C TRP A 42 0.54 6.14 4.48
N SER A 43 1.00 6.98 5.41
CA SER A 43 0.87 6.70 6.85
C SER A 43 -0.17 7.60 7.51
N GLY A 44 -0.93 7.04 8.47
CA GLY A 44 -1.82 7.82 9.34
C GLY A 44 -1.10 8.62 10.43
N MET A 45 0.23 8.50 10.52
CA MET A 45 1.08 9.13 11.54
C MET A 45 1.99 10.22 10.96
N GLY A 46 1.58 10.83 9.84
CA GLY A 46 2.36 11.86 9.14
C GLY A 46 3.34 11.31 8.10
N VAL A 47 4.23 12.17 7.59
CA VAL A 47 5.23 11.82 6.58
C VAL A 47 6.42 11.09 7.21
N ARG A 48 6.65 9.82 6.82
CA ARG A 48 7.59 8.89 7.47
C ARG A 48 8.85 8.54 6.67
N TRP A 49 9.54 9.56 6.15
CA TRP A 49 10.77 9.34 5.36
C TRP A 49 11.91 8.69 6.15
N GLY A 50 11.98 8.89 7.47
CA GLY A 50 13.05 8.35 8.32
C GLY A 50 13.08 6.83 8.31
N GLU A 51 11.92 6.22 8.48
CA GLU A 51 11.71 4.78 8.54
C GLU A 51 11.83 4.14 7.17
N VAL A 52 11.33 4.82 6.12
CA VAL A 52 11.52 4.40 4.72
C VAL A 52 13.02 4.32 4.38
N ARG A 53 13.81 5.31 4.79
CA ARG A 53 15.27 5.31 4.56
C ARG A 53 15.97 4.26 5.40
N SER A 54 15.63 4.14 6.68
CA SER A 54 16.26 3.20 7.61
C SER A 54 16.04 1.73 7.19
N ASN A 55 14.91 1.45 6.52
CA ASN A 55 14.60 0.13 5.97
C ASN A 55 15.07 -0.07 4.50
N GLY A 56 15.84 0.87 3.95
CA GLY A 56 16.39 0.75 2.59
C GLY A 56 15.36 0.86 1.46
N LEU A 57 14.17 1.40 1.73
CA LEU A 57 13.07 1.48 0.76
C LEU A 57 13.07 2.76 -0.08
N ALA A 58 13.94 3.73 0.23
CA ALA A 58 13.90 5.07 -0.39
C ALA A 58 13.98 5.05 -1.92
N ASN A 59 14.77 4.15 -2.50
CA ASN A 59 14.90 4.02 -3.96
C ASN A 59 13.75 3.22 -4.60
N LEU A 60 12.89 2.60 -3.78
CA LEU A 60 11.78 1.76 -4.22
C LEU A 60 10.44 2.50 -4.22
N VAL A 61 10.35 3.65 -3.58
CA VAL A 61 9.09 4.41 -3.48
C VAL A 61 9.20 5.74 -4.24
N ALA A 62 8.10 6.20 -4.80
CA ALA A 62 8.00 7.48 -5.52
C ALA A 62 7.65 8.64 -4.60
N GLY A 63 7.00 8.36 -3.47
CA GLY A 63 6.62 9.37 -2.48
C GLY A 63 6.21 8.77 -1.14
N VAL A 64 6.21 9.63 -0.13
CA VAL A 64 5.78 9.33 1.25
C VAL A 64 4.85 10.45 1.68
N TYR A 65 3.64 10.09 2.08
CA TYR A 65 2.56 11.04 2.35
C TYR A 65 1.83 10.68 3.64
N GLU A 66 1.13 11.66 4.20
CA GLU A 66 0.17 11.43 5.28
C GLU A 66 -1.19 11.03 4.68
N LYS A 67 -1.86 10.03 5.27
CA LYS A 67 -3.18 9.57 4.85
C LYS A 67 -4.28 10.20 5.70
N PRO A 68 -5.45 10.52 5.11
CA PRO A 68 -6.58 11.00 5.90
C PRO A 68 -7.09 9.88 6.79
N LEU A 69 -7.60 10.22 7.97
CA LEU A 69 -8.10 9.25 8.95
C LEU A 69 -9.60 9.00 8.86
N GLN A 70 -10.31 9.78 8.03
CA GLN A 70 -11.75 9.72 7.83
C GLN A 70 -12.13 10.35 6.49
N ASP A 71 -13.39 10.19 6.08
CA ASP A 71 -13.95 10.72 4.83
C ASP A 71 -13.08 10.43 3.60
N TYR A 72 -12.47 9.23 3.58
CA TYR A 72 -11.32 8.88 2.74
C TYR A 72 -11.47 9.35 1.29
N ARG A 73 -12.61 9.08 0.66
CA ARG A 73 -12.83 9.43 -0.75
C ARG A 73 -12.78 10.93 -1.01
N LEU A 74 -13.52 11.73 -0.22
CA LEU A 74 -13.56 13.18 -0.36
C LEU A 74 -12.24 13.81 0.07
N ALA A 75 -11.62 13.31 1.13
CA ALA A 75 -10.34 13.79 1.62
C ALA A 75 -9.25 13.58 0.56
N VAL A 76 -9.10 12.37 0.03
CA VAL A 76 -8.13 12.04 -1.03
C VAL A 76 -8.34 12.90 -2.27
N GLN A 77 -9.59 13.09 -2.69
CA GLN A 77 -9.88 13.95 -3.84
C GLN A 77 -9.36 15.37 -3.63
N ARG A 78 -9.60 15.95 -2.44
CA ARG A 78 -9.07 17.27 -2.09
C ARG A 78 -7.55 17.30 -2.01
N MET A 79 -6.92 16.24 -1.49
CA MET A 79 -5.46 16.13 -1.45
C MET A 79 -4.85 16.16 -2.86
N VAL A 80 -5.47 15.49 -3.83
CA VAL A 80 -5.06 15.53 -5.24
C VAL A 80 -5.22 16.94 -5.81
N GLU A 81 -6.38 17.57 -5.60
CA GLU A 81 -6.68 18.93 -6.08
C GLU A 81 -5.69 19.98 -5.52
N ARG A 82 -5.20 19.77 -4.30
CA ARG A 82 -4.20 20.62 -3.65
C ARG A 82 -2.74 20.24 -3.98
N GLY A 83 -2.52 19.14 -4.69
CA GLY A 83 -1.19 18.64 -5.02
C GLY A 83 -0.43 18.03 -3.83
N GLU A 84 -1.12 17.67 -2.74
CA GLU A 84 -0.53 17.02 -1.56
C GLU A 84 -0.12 15.57 -1.88
N ILE A 85 -0.84 14.91 -2.80
CA ILE A 85 -0.49 13.62 -3.40
C ILE A 85 -0.59 13.72 -4.93
N PRO A 86 0.17 12.91 -5.69
CA PRO A 86 0.29 13.11 -7.14
C PRO A 86 -0.97 12.73 -7.92
N ARG A 87 -1.79 11.84 -7.38
CA ARG A 87 -3.06 11.37 -7.97
C ARG A 87 -3.85 10.51 -7.00
N PHE A 88 -5.10 10.23 -7.36
CA PHE A 88 -5.94 9.27 -6.65
C PHE A 88 -5.34 7.86 -6.78
N PRO A 89 -5.27 7.06 -5.70
CA PRO A 89 -4.71 5.72 -5.73
C PRO A 89 -5.42 4.82 -6.75
N ASP A 90 -4.67 4.05 -7.54
CA ASP A 90 -5.27 2.96 -8.32
C ASP A 90 -5.56 1.74 -7.42
N LEU A 91 -4.82 1.61 -6.32
CA LEU A 91 -4.94 0.53 -5.34
C LEU A 91 -4.37 0.98 -3.98
N VAL A 92 -5.08 0.65 -2.90
CA VAL A 92 -4.61 0.81 -1.52
C VAL A 92 -4.27 -0.56 -0.91
N VAL A 93 -3.18 -0.67 -0.15
CA VAL A 93 -2.84 -1.86 0.64
C VAL A 93 -2.75 -1.44 2.09
N ASP A 94 -3.64 -1.95 2.92
CA ASP A 94 -3.82 -1.49 4.30
C ASP A 94 -4.35 -2.64 5.17
N ASP A 95 -4.00 -2.66 6.45
CA ASP A 95 -4.57 -3.61 7.41
C ASP A 95 -5.95 -3.14 7.91
N TYR A 96 -6.28 -1.85 7.74
CA TYR A 96 -7.57 -1.29 8.13
C TYR A 96 -8.62 -1.41 7.01
N PRO A 97 -9.70 -2.18 7.20
CA PRO A 97 -10.64 -2.47 6.10
C PRO A 97 -11.42 -1.27 5.57
N GLU A 98 -11.62 -0.21 6.36
CA GLU A 98 -12.50 0.91 6.00
C GLU A 98 -11.95 1.74 4.84
N ILE A 99 -10.66 2.11 4.89
CA ILE A 99 -10.01 2.87 3.82
C ILE A 99 -9.93 2.04 2.53
N VAL A 100 -9.65 0.74 2.66
CA VAL A 100 -9.64 -0.19 1.53
C VAL A 100 -11.03 -0.34 0.91
N SER A 101 -12.08 -0.39 1.73
CA SER A 101 -13.46 -0.46 1.23
C SER A 101 -13.89 0.84 0.54
N ALA A 102 -13.44 1.99 1.06
CA ALA A 102 -13.76 3.29 0.49
C ALA A 102 -13.03 3.57 -0.83
N LEU A 103 -11.76 3.18 -0.94
CA LEU A 103 -10.89 3.55 -2.07
C LEU A 103 -10.65 2.40 -3.06
N GLY A 104 -10.93 1.16 -2.66
CA GLY A 104 -10.55 -0.06 -3.39
C GLY A 104 -9.11 -0.46 -3.08
N GLY A 105 -8.87 -1.77 -2.98
CA GLY A 105 -7.57 -2.21 -2.49
C GLY A 105 -7.51 -3.64 -1.99
N ILE A 106 -6.52 -3.88 -1.15
CA ILE A 106 -6.20 -5.16 -0.52
C ILE A 106 -6.18 -4.96 0.99
N VAL A 107 -7.02 -5.70 1.69
CA VAL A 107 -6.96 -5.78 3.15
C VAL A 107 -5.93 -6.85 3.54
N VAL A 108 -4.84 -6.44 4.16
CA VAL A 108 -3.82 -7.38 4.66
C VAL A 108 -4.10 -7.77 6.10
N ARG A 109 -3.62 -8.94 6.52
CA ARG A 109 -3.55 -9.26 7.96
C ARG A 109 -2.56 -8.32 8.65
N PRO A 110 -2.88 -7.76 9.82
CA PRO A 110 -1.97 -6.90 10.56
C PRO A 110 -0.70 -7.68 10.96
N TYR A 111 0.43 -7.01 10.83
CA TYR A 111 1.76 -7.50 11.16
C TYR A 111 2.23 -6.82 12.45
N PHE A 112 1.94 -7.43 13.60
CA PHE A 112 2.33 -6.85 14.88
C PHE A 112 3.78 -7.14 15.26
N TRP A 113 4.26 -8.35 14.95
CA TRP A 113 5.56 -8.87 15.40
C TRP A 113 6.28 -9.64 14.29
N PRO A 114 7.63 -9.71 14.34
CA PRO A 114 8.42 -10.55 13.46
C PRO A 114 7.92 -11.99 13.39
N ASN A 115 7.58 -12.42 12.18
CA ASN A 115 7.24 -13.81 11.87
C ASN A 115 7.90 -14.21 10.54
N PRO A 116 8.97 -15.02 10.54
CA PRO A 116 9.67 -15.40 9.31
C PRO A 116 8.81 -16.24 8.35
N ASN A 117 7.70 -16.79 8.82
CA ASN A 117 6.74 -17.54 8.01
C ASN A 117 5.60 -16.67 7.47
N ASP A 118 5.59 -15.36 7.73
CA ASP A 118 4.62 -14.45 7.11
C ASP A 118 4.85 -14.38 5.60
N ARG A 119 3.80 -14.69 4.83
CA ARG A 119 3.79 -14.68 3.36
C ARG A 119 2.79 -13.68 2.80
N GLU A 120 2.31 -12.74 3.61
CA GLU A 120 1.24 -11.84 3.20
C GLU A 120 1.67 -10.93 2.05
N MET A 121 2.93 -10.48 2.03
CA MET A 121 3.45 -9.65 0.95
C MET A 121 3.50 -10.39 -0.39
N GLU A 122 3.78 -11.69 -0.40
CA GLU A 122 3.70 -12.49 -1.63
C GLU A 122 2.25 -12.60 -2.11
N ARG A 123 1.30 -12.81 -1.19
CA ARG A 123 -0.13 -12.79 -1.53
C ARG A 123 -0.55 -11.43 -2.10
N VAL A 124 -0.11 -10.32 -1.51
CA VAL A 124 -0.33 -8.96 -2.03
C VAL A 124 0.20 -8.83 -3.46
N TYR A 125 1.41 -9.31 -3.73
CA TYR A 125 2.00 -9.30 -5.07
C TYR A 125 1.11 -10.03 -6.08
N GLN A 126 0.67 -11.26 -5.77
CA GLN A 126 -0.18 -12.05 -6.67
C GLN A 126 -1.51 -11.34 -6.97
N ILE A 127 -2.14 -10.73 -5.96
CA ILE A 127 -3.37 -9.94 -6.14
C ILE A 127 -3.11 -8.76 -7.08
N ILE A 128 -1.98 -8.06 -6.94
CA ILE A 128 -1.62 -6.93 -7.83
C ILE A 128 -1.39 -7.42 -9.28
N CYS A 129 -0.77 -8.58 -9.47
CA CYS A 129 -0.60 -9.19 -10.79
C CYS A 129 -1.95 -9.52 -11.46
N ASP A 130 -2.88 -10.12 -10.71
CA ASP A 130 -4.24 -10.38 -11.19
C ASP A 130 -4.95 -9.08 -11.59
N LEU A 131 -4.91 -8.06 -10.74
CA LEU A 131 -5.51 -6.76 -10.99
C LEU A 131 -4.93 -6.04 -12.20
N SER A 132 -3.61 -6.05 -12.35
CA SER A 132 -2.93 -5.38 -13.45
C SER A 132 -3.11 -6.11 -14.78
N THR A 133 -3.43 -7.41 -14.76
CA THR A 133 -3.66 -8.21 -15.97
C THR A 133 -5.13 -8.25 -16.36
N ASN A 134 -6.01 -8.49 -15.39
CA ASN A 134 -7.42 -8.82 -15.61
C ASN A 134 -8.40 -7.74 -15.11
N GLY A 135 -7.90 -6.71 -14.41
CA GLY A 135 -8.74 -5.71 -13.73
C GLY A 135 -9.44 -6.21 -12.47
N HIS A 136 -9.15 -7.45 -12.02
CA HIS A 136 -9.77 -8.08 -10.86
C HIS A 136 -8.89 -9.21 -10.32
N SER A 137 -8.86 -9.40 -9.00
CA SER A 137 -8.40 -10.63 -8.34
C SER A 137 -9.54 -11.36 -7.62
N PRO A 138 -9.64 -12.71 -7.70
CA PRO A 138 -10.61 -13.50 -6.95
C PRO A 138 -10.28 -13.64 -5.45
N ASP A 139 -9.12 -13.16 -5.01
CA ASP A 139 -8.70 -13.28 -3.62
C ASP A 139 -9.65 -12.51 -2.67
N GLN A 140 -10.02 -13.16 -1.56
CA GLN A 140 -10.93 -12.61 -0.56
C GLN A 140 -10.42 -11.36 0.19
N ALA A 141 -9.15 -10.99 0.07
CA ALA A 141 -8.60 -9.73 0.59
C ALA A 141 -8.88 -8.55 -0.35
N PHE A 142 -9.14 -8.81 -1.63
CA PHE A 142 -9.41 -7.75 -2.59
C PHE A 142 -10.79 -7.13 -2.35
N ARG A 143 -10.85 -5.80 -2.39
CA ARG A 143 -12.08 -5.01 -2.31
C ARG A 143 -12.18 -4.09 -3.51
N ARG A 144 -13.35 -4.09 -4.15
CA ARG A 144 -13.68 -3.04 -5.12
C ARG A 144 -14.01 -1.75 -4.35
N PRO A 145 -13.70 -0.58 -4.91
CA PRO A 145 -14.13 0.68 -4.31
C PRO A 145 -15.64 0.70 -4.16
N ALA A 146 -16.14 1.25 -3.05
CA ALA A 146 -17.55 1.59 -2.93
C ALA A 146 -17.93 2.58 -4.06
N THR A 147 -19.04 2.26 -4.75
CA THR A 147 -19.66 3.12 -5.77
C THR A 147 -20.34 4.33 -5.15
#